data_AF-A0A9E4C1F5-F1
#
_entry.id   AF-A0A9E4C1F5-F1
#
_cell.length_a   1.000
_cell.length_b   1.000
_cell.length_c   1.000
_cell.angle_alpha   90.00
_cell.angle_beta   90.00
_cell.angle_gamma   90.00
#
_symmetry.space_group_name_H-M   'P 1'
#
loop_
_entity.id
_entity.type
_entity.pdbx_description
1 polymer ?
#
loop_
_entity_poly.entity_id
_entity_poly.type
_entity_poly.pdbx_seq_one_letter_code
_entity_poly.pdbx_strand_id
1 'polypeptide(L)'
;MDLEKNCCPRRRWGKTELSIPVVPFGTQGFGGHFGPVDDQEAMALMRRAVDLGVNHFDCARCYGDSDQGRRHRPQRDHHQRPRMLPQRG
;
A
#
# COMPACT_ATOMS: atom_id res chain seq x y z
N MET A 1 13.78 -11.98 -21.18
CA MET A 1 14.72 -11.11 -20.45
C MET A 1 14.57 -11.44 -18.97
N ASP A 2 15.53 -12.16 -18.42
CA ASP A 2 15.59 -12.40 -16.98
C ASP A 2 16.19 -11.16 -16.32
N LEU A 3 15.41 -10.47 -15.50
CA LEU A 3 15.93 -9.39 -14.66
C LEU A 3 16.81 -10.02 -13.57
N GLU A 4 17.99 -9.46 -13.36
CA GLU A 4 18.85 -9.83 -12.24
C GLU A 4 18.14 -9.55 -10.91
N LYS A 5 18.13 -10.54 -10.02
CA LYS A 5 17.57 -10.39 -8.67
C LYS A 5 18.41 -9.40 -7.87
N ASN A 6 17.75 -8.57 -7.05
CA ASN A 6 18.38 -7.61 -6.13
C ASN A 6 19.18 -6.46 -6.79
N CYS A 7 18.84 -6.06 -8.01
CA CYS A 7 19.48 -4.92 -8.68
C CYS A 7 19.23 -3.56 -8.00
N CYS A 8 18.22 -3.46 -7.12
CA CYS A 8 17.91 -2.23 -6.39
C CYS A 8 18.94 -1.99 -5.27
N PRO A 9 19.62 -0.83 -5.22
CA PRO A 9 20.49 -0.46 -4.11
C PRO A 9 19.77 -0.56 -2.76
N ARG A 10 20.51 -0.91 -1.70
CA ARG A 10 19.94 -1.08 -0.36
C ARG A 10 20.53 -0.09 0.64
N ARG A 11 19.75 0.28 1.66
CA ARG A 11 20.16 1.17 2.75
C ARG A 11 19.68 0.64 4.10
N ARG A 12 20.38 1.02 5.17
CA ARG A 12 19.98 0.73 6.55
C ARG A 12 18.70 1.51 6.91
N TRP A 13 17.73 0.82 7.48
CA TRP A 13 16.48 1.43 7.93
C TRP A 13 16.63 2.09 9.30
N GLY A 14 16.88 3.40 9.28
CA GLY A 14 17.02 4.20 10.49
C GLY A 14 18.07 3.62 11.46
N LYS A 15 17.64 3.38 12.71
CA LYS A 15 18.49 2.80 13.77
C LYS A 15 18.45 1.27 13.83
N THR A 16 17.69 0.60 12.96
CA THR A 16 17.55 -0.86 12.96
C THR A 16 18.67 -1.54 12.16
N GLU A 17 18.89 -2.83 12.37
CA GLU A 17 19.83 -3.62 11.56
C GLU A 17 19.25 -4.09 10.21
N LEU A 18 18.06 -3.59 9.82
CA LEU A 18 17.45 -3.95 8.55
C LEU A 18 18.12 -3.21 7.40
N SER A 19 18.55 -3.95 6.38
CA SER A 19 18.93 -3.41 5.07
C SER A 19 17.75 -3.59 4.12
N ILE A 20 17.17 -2.50 3.62
CA ILE A 20 15.98 -2.48 2.76
C ILE A 20 16.31 -1.93 1.37
N PRO A 21 15.58 -2.29 0.29
CA PRO A 21 15.75 -1.64 -1.00
C PRO A 21 15.36 -0.17 -0.89
N VAL A 22 16.06 0.71 -1.62
CA VAL A 22 15.74 2.15 -1.63
C VAL A 22 14.44 2.47 -2.37
N VAL A 23 13.94 1.54 -3.18
CA VAL A 23 12.64 1.63 -3.86
C VAL A 23 11.70 0.57 -3.29
N PRO A 24 10.65 0.95 -2.54
CA PRO A 24 9.61 0.05 -2.09
C PRO A 24 8.60 -0.26 -3.21
N PHE A 25 7.90 -1.39 -3.10
CA PHE A 25 6.74 -1.71 -3.93
C PHE A 25 5.48 -1.07 -3.33
N GLY A 26 4.90 -0.09 -4.01
CA GLY A 26 3.68 0.58 -3.56
C GLY A 26 2.41 -0.20 -3.90
N THR A 27 1.44 -0.22 -2.98
CA THR A 27 0.18 -0.97 -3.13
C THR A 27 -1.06 -0.10 -3.39
N GLN A 28 -0.91 1.23 -3.46
CA GLN A 28 -2.04 2.15 -3.68
C GLN A 28 -2.85 1.83 -4.95
N GLY A 29 -2.21 1.29 -5.98
CA GLY A 29 -2.87 0.88 -7.23
C GLY A 29 -3.94 -0.19 -7.04
N PHE A 30 -3.87 -1.00 -5.98
CA PHE A 30 -4.84 -2.05 -5.69
C PHE A 30 -6.09 -1.54 -4.95
N GLY A 31 -6.10 -0.27 -4.54
CA GLY A 31 -7.15 0.32 -3.73
C GLY A 31 -8.45 0.68 -4.44
N GLY A 32 -8.54 0.45 -5.75
CA GLY A 32 -9.71 0.83 -6.56
C GLY A 32 -9.80 2.32 -6.91
N HIS A 33 -8.90 3.17 -6.38
CA HIS A 33 -8.90 4.62 -6.64
C HIS A 33 -8.63 5.01 -8.10
N PHE A 34 -8.00 4.11 -8.86
CA PHE A 34 -7.64 4.31 -10.27
C PHE A 34 -8.44 3.41 -11.21
N GLY A 35 -9.54 2.83 -10.72
CA GLY A 35 -10.31 1.80 -11.40
C GLY A 35 -10.15 0.43 -10.73
N PRO A 36 -11.02 -0.54 -11.07
CA PRO A 36 -10.95 -1.89 -10.52
C PRO A 36 -9.68 -2.59 -11.00
N VAL A 37 -9.05 -3.35 -10.10
CA VAL A 37 -7.98 -4.30 -10.41
C VAL A 37 -8.49 -5.68 -10.01
N ASP A 38 -8.32 -6.67 -10.88
CA ASP A 38 -8.70 -8.05 -10.57
C ASP A 38 -7.79 -8.64 -9.48
N ASP A 39 -8.38 -9.37 -8.53
CA ASP A 39 -7.64 -9.94 -7.40
C ASP A 39 -6.56 -10.94 -7.86
N GLN A 40 -6.80 -11.72 -8.93
CA GLN A 40 -5.80 -12.66 -9.46
C GLN A 40 -4.66 -11.93 -10.14
N GLU A 41 -4.94 -10.86 -10.87
CA GLU A 41 -3.91 -10.00 -11.47
C GLU A 41 -3.04 -9.31 -10.41
N ALA A 42 -3.66 -8.76 -9.36
CA ALA A 42 -2.95 -8.15 -8.25
C ALA A 42 -2.03 -9.17 -7.56
N MET A 43 -2.54 -10.39 -7.30
CA MET A 43 -1.77 -11.48 -6.70
C MET A 43 -0.64 -11.96 -7.61
N ALA A 44 -0.86 -12.07 -8.92
CA ALA A 44 0.18 -12.43 -9.88
C ALA A 44 1.31 -11.39 -9.93
N LEU A 45 0.97 -10.09 -9.90
CA LEU A 45 1.94 -9.01 -9.87
C LEU A 45 2.77 -9.03 -8.58
N MET A 46 2.13 -9.21 -7.42
CA MET A 46 2.82 -9.32 -6.13
C MET A 46 3.77 -10.52 -6.10
N ARG A 47 3.34 -11.68 -6.60
CA ARG A 47 4.20 -12.88 -6.70
C ARG A 47 5.41 -12.62 -7.59
N ARG A 48 5.20 -12.00 -8.76
CA ARG A 48 6.30 -11.65 -9.66
C ARG A 48 7.28 -10.68 -9.00
N ALA A 49 6.81 -9.71 -8.24
CA ALA A 49 7.67 -8.80 -7.49
C ALA A 49 8.57 -9.57 -6.50
N VAL A 50 8.00 -10.51 -5.75
CA VAL A 50 8.76 -11.39 -4.85
C VAL A 50 9.79 -12.22 -5.61
N ASP A 51 9.43 -12.81 -6.75
CA ASP A 51 10.36 -13.60 -7.58
C ASP A 51 11.57 -12.79 -8.05
N LEU A 52 11.38 -11.49 -8.27
CA LEU A 52 12.42 -10.52 -8.64
C LEU A 52 13.25 -10.01 -7.45
N GLY A 53 12.94 -10.43 -6.22
CA GLY A 53 13.67 -10.07 -5.00
C GLY A 53 13.09 -8.87 -4.25
N VAL A 54 11.87 -8.43 -4.54
CA VAL A 54 11.17 -7.41 -3.75
C VAL A 54 10.85 -7.98 -2.37
N ASN A 55 11.29 -7.28 -1.33
CA ASN A 55 11.02 -7.63 0.07
C ASN A 55 10.57 -6.45 0.94
N HIS A 56 10.19 -5.34 0.31
CA HIS A 56 9.67 -4.16 1.00
C HIS A 56 8.44 -3.63 0.26
N PHE A 57 7.28 -3.77 0.90
CA PHE A 57 5.99 -3.33 0.39
C PHE A 57 5.50 -2.14 1.22
N ASP A 58 5.02 -1.10 0.54
CA ASP A 58 4.41 0.07 1.13
C ASP A 58 2.88 -0.03 1.01
N CYS A 59 2.20 0.07 2.16
CA CYS A 59 0.75 -0.06 2.28
C CYS A 59 0.23 0.94 3.31
N ALA A 60 -0.99 1.44 3.08
CA ALA A 60 -1.69 2.29 4.02
C ALA A 60 -3.18 1.96 4.07
N ARG A 61 -3.83 2.21 5.20
CA ARG A 61 -5.27 1.99 5.36
C ARG A 61 -6.13 2.86 4.44
N CYS A 62 -5.61 4.01 4.01
CA CYS A 62 -6.30 4.89 3.06
C CYS A 62 -6.16 4.41 1.61
N TYR A 63 -5.40 3.35 1.31
CA TYR A 63 -5.25 2.79 -0.04
C TYR A 63 -6.40 1.83 -0.39
N GLY A 64 -7.62 2.08 0.09
CA GLY A 64 -8.77 1.18 -0.05
C GLY A 64 -8.94 0.20 1.13
N ASP A 65 -9.96 -0.66 1.05
CA ASP A 65 -10.20 -1.69 2.06
C ASP A 65 -9.25 -2.86 1.84
N SER A 66 -8.15 -2.90 2.60
CA SER A 66 -7.20 -4.02 2.60
C SER A 66 -7.77 -5.32 3.20
N ASP A 67 -9.01 -5.27 3.70
CA ASP A 67 -9.72 -6.38 4.36
C ASP A 67 -11.01 -6.67 3.59
N GLN A 68 -10.90 -7.41 2.48
CA GLN A 68 -12.04 -7.94 1.72
C GLN A 68 -13.01 -8.73 2.63
N GLY A 69 -12.53 -9.29 3.76
CA GLY A 69 -13.30 -10.07 4.73
C GLY A 69 -14.13 -9.26 5.72
N ARG A 70 -13.97 -7.93 5.76
CA ARG A 70 -14.69 -7.03 6.71
C ARG A 70 -15.49 -5.95 5.99
N ARG A 71 -15.95 -6.21 4.77
CA ARG A 71 -16.87 -5.36 3.98
C ARG A 71 -18.18 -4.97 4.69
N HIS A 72 -18.48 -5.50 5.87
CA HIS A 72 -19.64 -5.12 6.68
C HIS A 72 -19.43 -3.92 7.61
N ARG A 73 -18.24 -3.31 7.67
CA ARG A 73 -18.04 -2.10 8.47
C ARG A 73 -17.96 -0.87 7.55
N PRO A 74 -18.92 0.05 7.57
CA PRO A 74 -18.81 1.28 6.78
C PRO A 74 -17.52 1.99 7.16
N GLN A 75 -16.69 2.32 6.16
CA GLN A 75 -15.59 3.26 6.34
C GLN A 75 -16.20 4.55 6.88
N ARG A 76 -15.74 4.98 8.06
CA ARG A 76 -16.07 6.31 8.55
C ARG A 76 -15.31 7.30 7.70
N ASP A 77 -16.01 7.98 6.80
CA ASP A 77 -15.49 9.12 6.04
C ASP A 77 -14.79 10.09 6.98
N HIS A 78 -13.45 10.13 6.92
CA HIS A 78 -12.66 11.12 7.65
C HIS A 78 -12.82 12.54 7.08
N HIS A 79 -13.51 12.68 5.94
CA HIS A 79 -13.80 13.97 5.30
C HIS A 79 -14.99 14.73 5.87
N GLN A 80 -15.79 14.13 6.77
CA GLN A 80 -16.83 14.87 7.49
C GLN A 80 -16.41 15.14 8.93
N ARG A 81 -15.46 16.06 9.13
CA ARG A 81 -15.42 16.76 10.43
C ARG A 81 -16.64 17.68 10.46
N PRO A 82 -17.51 17.62 11.50
CA PRO A 82 -18.58 18.60 11.62
C PRO A 82 -17.93 19.99 11.68
N ARG A 83 -18.33 20.90 10.79
CA ARG A 83 -17.96 22.31 10.90
C ARG A 83 -18.38 22.75 12.30
N MET A 84 -17.42 23.12 13.15
CA MET A 84 -17.75 23.76 14.41
C MET A 84 -18.48 25.05 14.05
N LEU A 85 -19.77 25.10 14.35
CA LEU A 85 -20.53 26.34 14.29
C LEU A 85 -19.91 27.31 15.31
N PRO A 86 -19.66 28.58 14.94
CA PRO A 86 -19.16 29.55 15.90
C PRO A 86 -20.22 29.70 17.00
N GLN A 87 -19.82 29.46 18.25
CA GLN A 87 -20.67 29.76 19.39
C GLN A 87 -20.88 31.28 19.41
N ARG A 88 -22.12 31.70 19.17
CA ARG A 88 -22.51 33.11 19.27
C ARG A 88 -22.61 33.46 20.76
N GLY A 89 -21.98 34.59 21.11
CA GLY A 89 -22.39 35.56 22.13
C GLY A 89 -22.72 35.03 23.51
#